data_AF-A0A509L049-F1
#
_entry.id   AF-A0A509L049-F1
#
_cell.length_a   1.000
_cell.length_b   1.000
_cell.length_c   1.000
_cell.angle_alpha   90.00
_cell.angle_beta   90.00
_cell.angle_gamma   90.00
#
_symmetry.space_group_name_H-M   'P 1'
#
loop_
_entity.id
_entity.type
_entity.pdbx_description
1 polymer ?
#
loop_
_entity_poly.entity_id
_entity_poly.type
_entity_poly.pdbx_seq_one_letter_code
_entity_poly.pdbx_strand_id
1 'polypeptide(L)'
;FSIDLVQRILPSIGATILINTRWHFDDIHGRLEQQYKDEGKDINDEWEILALPAIADKDYEWELSDGRKVGYKKGESLVANRFNLTELAKRKKEMGSMAWQAQYMQNPIANETQLFNAKLWKVITQDELKLRRTKRFLMIDSSTGTGQDYTGFADVRVDTSTGFWYVEAWREKLKSNELIDRLFLLQKTNSYIAVGIEDGLQAKTLIPFIEDKMPDEMCYFSIIPVSTKNKDKESRITNALQPKYENNEIFHIEGKCVILEEELEMFPASPNDDTGDALAHMNNLLEEVSISNNEELTAYTPTVPNYS
;
A
#
# COMPACT_ATOMS: atom_id res chain seq x y z
N PHE A 1 22.10 11.98 -12.62
CA PHE A 1 22.04 12.27 -14.06
C PHE A 1 23.50 12.37 -14.51
N SER A 2 24.01 11.53 -15.43
CA SER A 2 25.46 11.59 -15.74
C SER A 2 25.78 12.81 -16.60
N ILE A 3 26.82 13.56 -16.23
CA ILE A 3 27.44 14.64 -17.01
C ILE A 3 27.80 14.18 -18.44
N ASP A 4 27.96 12.88 -18.67
CA ASP A 4 28.29 12.30 -19.98
C ASP A 4 27.21 12.56 -21.05
N LEU A 5 25.95 12.79 -20.65
CA LEU A 5 24.85 13.12 -21.57
C LEU A 5 25.01 14.49 -22.25
N VAL A 6 25.75 15.40 -21.62
CA VAL A 6 25.87 16.81 -22.04
C VAL A 6 27.25 17.15 -22.63
N GLN A 7 28.24 16.27 -22.47
CA GLN A 7 29.65 16.50 -22.88
C GLN A 7 29.86 16.75 -24.38
N ARG A 8 28.91 16.37 -25.25
CA ARG A 8 29.01 16.58 -26.70
C ARG A 8 28.24 17.82 -27.20
N ILE A 9 27.62 18.58 -26.29
CA ILE A 9 26.90 19.79 -26.63
C ILE A 9 27.89 20.94 -26.83
N LEU A 10 27.77 21.67 -27.94
CA LEU A 10 28.55 22.87 -28.21
C LEU A 10 28.16 23.97 -27.21
N PRO A 11 29.07 24.44 -26.33
CA PRO A 11 28.72 25.35 -25.23
C PRO A 11 28.16 26.71 -25.67
N SER A 12 28.46 27.12 -26.91
CA SER A 12 28.09 28.45 -27.43
C SER A 12 26.74 28.50 -28.14
N ILE A 13 26.15 27.36 -28.50
CA ILE A 13 24.94 27.31 -29.36
C ILE A 13 23.99 26.15 -29.03
N GLY A 14 24.42 25.15 -28.26
CA GLY A 14 23.61 23.99 -27.95
C GLY A 14 22.71 24.24 -26.74
N ALA A 15 21.52 23.62 -26.75
CA ALA A 15 20.59 23.63 -25.64
C ALA A 15 20.18 22.20 -25.28
N THR A 16 20.01 21.93 -23.99
CA THR A 16 19.43 20.68 -23.49
C THR A 16 17.99 20.96 -23.08
N ILE A 17 17.04 20.19 -23.60
CA ILE A 17 15.63 20.29 -23.21
C ILE A 17 15.22 18.92 -22.66
N LEU A 18 14.86 18.90 -21.37
CA LEU A 18 14.30 17.72 -20.71
C LEU A 18 12.78 17.92 -20.59
N ILE A 19 12.03 17.04 -21.23
CA ILE A 19 10.55 17.07 -21.21
C ILE A 19 10.09 15.73 -20.68
N ASN A 20 9.36 15.75 -19.57
CA ASN A 20 8.76 14.55 -19.01
C ASN A 20 7.57 14.91 -18.11
N THR A 21 6.68 13.95 -17.92
CA THR A 21 5.67 14.01 -16.87
C THR A 21 6.33 13.76 -15.51
N ARG A 22 6.02 14.58 -14.49
CA ARG A 22 6.43 14.32 -13.11
C ARG A 22 5.62 13.16 -12.52
N TRP A 23 6.22 11.98 -12.40
CA TRP A 23 5.55 10.80 -11.84
C TRP A 23 5.86 10.59 -10.37
N HIS A 24 7.08 10.91 -9.94
CA HIS A 24 7.59 10.61 -8.61
C HIS A 24 8.72 11.58 -8.24
N PHE A 25 9.05 11.74 -6.95
CA PHE A 25 10.22 12.53 -6.52
C PHE A 25 11.56 11.97 -6.98
N ASP A 26 11.59 10.71 -7.35
CA ASP A 26 12.77 10.00 -7.84
C ASP A 26 12.74 9.81 -9.38
N ASP A 27 11.87 10.54 -10.08
CA ASP A 27 11.94 10.60 -11.53
C ASP A 27 13.19 11.37 -11.99
N ILE A 28 13.40 11.43 -13.31
CA ILE A 28 14.61 12.04 -13.87
C ILE A 28 14.78 13.53 -13.47
N HIS A 29 13.69 14.27 -13.27
CA HIS A 29 13.76 15.65 -12.80
C HIS A 29 14.07 15.68 -11.30
N GLY A 30 13.40 14.85 -10.52
CA GLY A 30 13.64 14.77 -9.08
C GLY A 30 15.07 14.33 -8.73
N ARG A 31 15.65 13.39 -9.49
CA ARG A 31 17.06 13.00 -9.37
C ARG A 31 18.02 14.10 -9.79
N LEU A 32 17.65 14.89 -10.79
CA LEU A 32 18.43 16.06 -11.22
C LEU A 32 18.40 17.13 -10.13
N GLU A 33 17.22 17.49 -9.63
CA GLU A 33 17.04 18.40 -8.51
C GLU A 33 17.83 17.96 -7.27
N GLN A 34 17.78 16.66 -6.92
CA GLN A 34 18.52 16.11 -5.79
C GLN A 34 20.03 16.19 -6.00
N GLN A 35 20.52 15.90 -7.21
CA GLN A 35 21.94 16.02 -7.51
C GLN A 35 22.48 17.45 -7.30
N TYR A 36 21.77 18.48 -7.78
CA TYR A 36 22.19 19.87 -7.55
C TYR A 36 22.17 20.23 -6.06
N LYS A 37 21.16 19.76 -5.31
CA LYS A 37 21.10 19.93 -3.85
C LYS A 37 22.29 19.28 -3.15
N ASP A 38 22.66 18.05 -3.53
CA ASP A 38 23.78 17.31 -2.95
C ASP A 38 25.12 18.00 -3.25
N GLU A 39 25.24 18.67 -4.41
CA GLU A 39 26.38 19.51 -4.79
C GLU A 39 26.36 20.91 -4.13
N GLY A 40 25.32 21.25 -3.36
CA GLY A 40 25.15 22.55 -2.72
C GLY A 40 24.87 23.69 -3.71
N LYS A 41 24.30 23.40 -4.87
CA LYS A 41 23.95 24.36 -5.94
C LYS A 41 22.44 24.51 -6.07
N ASP A 42 22.00 25.64 -6.61
CA ASP A 42 20.61 25.79 -7.06
C ASP A 42 20.49 25.27 -8.50
N ILE A 43 19.52 24.39 -8.74
CA ILE A 43 19.25 23.89 -10.10
C ILE A 43 18.87 25.03 -11.06
N ASN A 44 18.27 26.11 -10.56
CA ASN A 44 17.86 27.27 -11.35
C ASN A 44 19.04 28.10 -11.87
N ASP A 45 20.27 27.84 -11.39
CA ASP A 45 21.47 28.49 -11.93
C ASP A 45 21.81 27.99 -13.34
N GLU A 46 21.42 26.75 -13.67
CA GLU A 46 21.74 26.10 -14.95
C GLU A 46 20.51 25.65 -15.75
N TRP A 47 19.36 25.47 -15.10
CA TRP A 47 18.13 25.01 -15.72
C TRP A 47 17.00 26.02 -15.56
N GLU A 48 16.24 26.24 -16.63
CA GLU A 48 14.94 26.90 -16.56
C GLU A 48 13.85 25.83 -16.36
N ILE A 49 13.15 25.87 -15.23
CA ILE A 49 12.09 24.91 -14.91
C ILE A 49 10.73 25.46 -15.33
N LEU A 50 10.08 24.77 -16.27
CA LEU A 50 8.74 25.09 -16.72
C LEU A 50 7.75 23.99 -16.30
N ALA A 51 7.00 24.24 -15.21
CA ALA A 51 5.90 23.38 -14.76
C ALA A 51 4.57 23.90 -15.31
N LEU A 52 3.85 23.04 -16.05
CA LEU A 52 2.60 23.39 -16.73
C LEU A 52 1.43 22.55 -16.19
N PRO A 53 0.84 22.92 -15.03
CA PRO A 53 -0.31 22.20 -14.50
C PRO A 53 -1.52 22.36 -15.43
N ALA A 54 -2.27 21.27 -15.61
CA ALA A 54 -3.46 21.23 -16.47
C ALA A 54 -4.56 22.20 -16.01
N ILE A 55 -4.61 22.49 -14.71
CA ILE A 55 -5.43 23.57 -14.11
C ILE A 55 -4.50 24.51 -13.37
N ALA A 56 -4.61 25.80 -13.63
CA ALA A 56 -3.80 26.81 -12.94
C ALA A 56 -4.11 26.86 -11.44
N ASP A 57 -3.09 26.69 -10.61
CA ASP A 57 -3.12 26.92 -9.15
C ASP A 57 -2.88 28.39 -8.78
N LYS A 58 -2.22 29.13 -9.68
CA LYS A 58 -1.96 30.58 -9.64
C LYS A 58 -2.09 31.18 -11.03
N ASP A 59 -1.98 32.50 -11.14
CA ASP A 59 -1.88 33.17 -12.42
C ASP A 59 -0.51 32.87 -13.06
N TYR A 60 -0.52 32.38 -14.29
CA TYR A 60 0.68 32.14 -15.08
C TYR A 60 0.78 33.16 -16.22
N GLU A 61 1.97 33.71 -16.44
CA GLU A 61 2.29 34.60 -17.56
C GLU A 61 3.75 34.37 -17.98
N TRP A 62 3.97 34.22 -19.29
CA TRP A 62 5.28 34.10 -19.92
C TRP A 62 5.34 35.03 -21.14
N GLU A 63 6.51 35.61 -21.37
CA GLU A 63 6.80 36.41 -22.55
C GLU A 63 7.60 35.56 -23.55
N LEU A 64 7.06 35.42 -24.77
CA LEU A 64 7.73 34.74 -25.86
C LEU A 64 8.80 35.63 -26.49
N SER A 65 9.74 35.02 -27.22
CA SER A 65 10.83 35.74 -27.89
C SER A 65 10.37 36.80 -28.91
N ASP A 66 9.13 36.72 -29.38
CA ASP A 66 8.51 37.70 -30.26
C ASP A 66 7.70 38.79 -29.53
N GLY A 67 7.79 38.84 -28.19
CA GLY A 67 7.13 39.83 -27.32
C GLY A 67 5.67 39.51 -27.00
N ARG A 68 5.12 38.38 -27.48
CA ARG A 68 3.76 37.97 -27.09
C ARG A 68 3.74 37.46 -25.65
N LYS A 69 2.74 37.89 -24.89
CA LYS A 69 2.44 37.36 -23.55
C LYS A 69 1.44 36.21 -23.65
N VAL A 70 1.79 35.07 -23.08
CA VAL A 70 0.95 33.87 -23.02
C VAL A 70 0.80 33.41 -21.57
N GLY A 71 -0.33 32.82 -21.23
CA GLY A 71 -0.64 32.49 -19.84
C GLY A 71 -2.08 32.06 -19.67
N TYR A 72 -2.42 31.73 -18.43
CA TYR A 72 -3.75 31.31 -18.02
C TYR A 72 -3.95 31.66 -16.54
N LYS A 73 -5.17 32.06 -16.20
CA LYS A 73 -5.54 32.55 -14.86
C LYS A 73 -5.83 31.39 -13.92
N LYS A 74 -5.67 31.63 -12.62
CA LYS A 74 -6.01 30.64 -11.59
C LYS A 74 -7.39 30.02 -11.84
N GLY A 75 -7.42 28.68 -11.88
CA GLY A 75 -8.62 27.88 -12.14
C GLY A 75 -8.93 27.64 -13.62
N GLU A 76 -8.20 28.24 -14.55
CA GLU A 76 -8.35 27.97 -15.98
C GLU A 76 -7.59 26.70 -16.40
N SER A 77 -8.07 26.09 -17.48
CA SER A 77 -7.38 24.98 -18.13
C SER A 77 -6.23 25.50 -18.99
N LEU A 78 -5.07 24.84 -18.88
CA LEU A 78 -3.90 25.12 -19.73
C LEU A 78 -4.24 25.01 -21.23
N VAL A 79 -5.14 24.08 -21.60
CA VAL A 79 -5.50 23.81 -23.00
C VAL A 79 -7.02 23.69 -23.12
N ALA A 80 -7.73 24.78 -22.80
CA ALA A 80 -9.20 24.78 -22.71
C ALA A 80 -9.93 24.33 -24.00
N ASN A 81 -9.32 24.52 -25.18
CA ASN A 81 -9.86 24.08 -26.46
C ASN A 81 -9.79 22.55 -26.66
N ARG A 82 -8.94 21.85 -25.92
CA ARG A 82 -8.78 20.39 -25.97
C ARG A 82 -9.32 19.70 -24.73
N PHE A 83 -9.13 20.32 -23.56
CA PHE A 83 -9.49 19.78 -22.26
C PHE A 83 -10.11 20.89 -21.41
N ASN A 84 -11.42 21.09 -21.54
CA ASN A 84 -12.13 22.02 -20.66
C ASN A 84 -12.21 21.48 -19.22
N LEU A 85 -12.62 22.34 -18.28
CA LEU A 85 -12.68 21.98 -16.85
C LEU A 85 -13.60 20.78 -16.56
N THR A 86 -14.69 20.62 -17.31
CA THR A 86 -15.60 19.48 -17.17
C THR A 86 -14.92 18.17 -17.53
N GLU A 87 -14.17 18.14 -18.62
CA GLU A 87 -13.42 16.95 -19.01
C GLU A 87 -12.24 16.67 -18.08
N LEU A 88 -11.54 17.71 -17.61
CA LEU A 88 -10.46 17.58 -16.64
C LEU A 88 -10.98 17.01 -15.31
N ALA A 89 -12.16 17.44 -14.86
CA ALA A 89 -12.81 16.88 -13.69
C ALA A 89 -13.17 15.39 -13.88
N LYS A 90 -13.66 15.02 -15.08
CA LYS A 90 -13.92 13.61 -15.43
C LYS A 90 -12.64 12.78 -15.37
N ARG A 91 -11.54 13.25 -15.99
CA ARG A 91 -10.24 12.56 -15.96
C ARG A 91 -9.66 12.44 -14.56
N LYS A 92 -9.74 13.50 -13.75
CA LYS A 92 -9.35 13.46 -12.33
C LYS A 92 -10.09 12.35 -11.58
N LYS A 93 -11.40 12.21 -11.84
CA LYS A 93 -12.21 11.16 -11.24
C LYS A 93 -11.82 9.77 -11.72
N GLU A 94 -11.52 9.59 -13.01
CA GLU A 94 -11.11 8.31 -13.60
C GLU A 94 -9.72 7.85 -13.17
N MET A 95 -8.78 8.79 -12.99
CA MET A 95 -7.38 8.49 -12.72
C MET A 95 -7.02 8.40 -11.24
N GLY A 96 -7.84 8.99 -10.36
CA GLY A 96 -7.50 9.13 -8.95
C GLY A 96 -6.58 10.32 -8.66
N SER A 97 -6.65 10.84 -7.44
CA SER A 97 -6.01 12.09 -7.05
C SER A 97 -4.49 12.08 -7.16
N MET A 98 -3.83 10.96 -6.86
CA MET A 98 -2.36 10.90 -6.90
C MET A 98 -1.82 10.92 -8.33
N ALA A 99 -2.33 10.04 -9.20
CA ALA A 99 -1.96 10.03 -10.61
C ALA A 99 -2.34 11.35 -11.28
N TRP A 100 -3.46 11.98 -10.88
CA TRP A 100 -3.83 13.32 -11.32
C TRP A 100 -2.80 14.38 -10.91
N GLN A 101 -2.37 14.38 -9.64
CA GLN A 101 -1.45 15.37 -9.12
C GLN A 101 -0.06 15.24 -9.75
N ALA A 102 0.43 14.01 -9.90
CA ALA A 102 1.65 13.72 -10.62
C ALA A 102 1.51 14.08 -12.12
N GLN A 103 0.59 13.43 -12.84
CA GLN A 103 0.53 13.52 -14.30
C GLN A 103 -0.02 14.85 -14.82
N TYR A 104 -1.11 15.34 -14.26
CA TYR A 104 -1.81 16.53 -14.78
C TYR A 104 -1.40 17.80 -14.05
N MET A 105 -1.09 17.75 -12.75
CA MET A 105 -0.71 18.94 -12.00
C MET A 105 0.81 19.16 -11.90
N GLN A 106 1.63 18.22 -12.40
CA GLN A 106 3.10 18.26 -12.31
C GLN A 106 3.62 18.42 -10.87
N ASN A 107 2.84 17.96 -9.90
CA ASN A 107 3.13 18.10 -8.48
C ASN A 107 2.91 16.74 -7.80
N PRO A 108 3.86 15.79 -7.90
CA PRO A 108 3.82 14.60 -7.07
C PRO A 108 3.72 15.05 -5.60
N ILE A 109 2.79 14.50 -4.82
CA ILE A 109 2.56 14.91 -3.43
C ILE A 109 3.59 14.24 -2.52
N ALA A 110 4.28 15.02 -1.68
CA ALA A 110 5.35 14.55 -0.77
C ALA A 110 4.82 14.15 0.62
N ASN A 111 5.27 12.97 1.09
CA ASN A 111 5.29 12.33 2.42
C ASN A 111 4.79 13.01 3.72
N GLU A 112 4.61 14.34 3.87
CA GLU A 112 4.29 14.94 5.19
C GLU A 112 2.80 15.12 5.49
N THR A 113 1.92 15.09 4.48
CA THR A 113 0.45 15.11 4.68
C THR A 113 -0.20 13.75 4.48
N GLN A 114 0.58 12.71 4.18
CA GLN A 114 0.07 11.35 4.05
C GLN A 114 -0.10 10.71 5.43
N LEU A 115 -1.27 10.11 5.66
CA LEU A 115 -1.59 9.34 6.87
C LEU A 115 -0.57 8.24 7.12
N PHE A 116 -0.09 7.61 6.05
CA PHE A 116 1.02 6.67 6.08
C PHE A 116 2.15 7.17 5.19
N ASN A 117 3.38 7.20 5.69
CA ASN A 117 4.53 7.68 4.95
C ASN A 117 5.80 6.92 5.34
N ALA A 118 6.83 7.05 4.51
CA ALA A 118 8.11 6.34 4.67
C ALA A 118 8.78 6.48 6.06
N LYS A 119 8.52 7.57 6.79
CA LYS A 119 9.11 7.78 8.13
C LYS A 119 8.50 6.84 9.19
N LEU A 120 7.31 6.30 8.94
CA LEU A 120 6.62 5.36 9.82
C LEU A 120 7.15 3.92 9.71
N TRP A 121 7.82 3.58 8.61
CA TRP A 121 8.29 2.22 8.37
C TRP A 121 9.44 1.88 9.32
N LYS A 122 9.21 0.87 10.16
CA LYS A 122 10.27 0.19 10.90
C LYS A 122 10.58 -1.12 10.22
N VAL A 123 11.85 -1.44 10.08
CA VAL A 123 12.30 -2.66 9.41
C VAL A 123 12.87 -3.60 10.46
N ILE A 124 12.60 -4.89 10.31
CA ILE A 124 13.26 -5.98 11.03
C ILE A 124 13.87 -6.96 10.02
N THR A 125 15.08 -7.42 10.30
CA THR A 125 15.72 -8.47 9.49
C THR A 125 15.17 -9.85 9.86
N GLN A 126 15.29 -10.81 8.95
CA GLN A 126 14.90 -12.20 9.21
C GLN A 126 15.68 -12.81 10.38
N ASP A 127 16.95 -12.45 10.55
CA ASP A 127 17.79 -12.99 11.62
C ASP A 127 17.42 -12.42 12.99
N GLU A 128 17.09 -11.14 13.08
CA GLU A 128 16.54 -10.55 14.31
C GLU A 128 15.19 -11.16 14.67
N LEU A 129 14.33 -11.41 13.67
CA LEU A 129 13.01 -11.99 13.87
C LEU A 129 13.08 -13.42 14.42
N LYS A 130 14.04 -14.24 13.98
CA LYS A 130 14.27 -15.61 14.49
C LYS A 130 14.56 -15.64 16.00
N LEU A 131 15.06 -14.55 16.57
CA LEU A 131 15.35 -14.42 18.00
C LEU A 131 14.12 -14.04 18.83
N ARG A 132 13.00 -13.70 18.19
CA ARG A 132 11.75 -13.27 18.84
C ARG A 132 10.85 -14.47 19.13
N ARG A 133 10.09 -14.37 20.23
CA ARG A 133 9.02 -15.33 20.53
C ARG A 133 7.72 -14.80 19.99
N THR A 134 7.26 -15.38 18.89
CA THR A 134 6.09 -14.87 18.15
C THR A 134 5.03 -15.94 17.94
N LYS A 135 3.77 -15.50 17.88
CA LYS A 135 2.64 -16.26 17.33
C LYS A 135 2.38 -15.79 15.90
N ARG A 136 2.14 -16.69 14.96
CA ARG A 136 1.99 -16.35 13.53
C ARG A 136 0.56 -16.55 13.05
N PHE A 137 0.06 -15.57 12.31
CA PHE A 137 -1.29 -15.51 11.78
C PHE A 137 -1.24 -15.09 10.31
N LEU A 138 -2.24 -15.48 9.54
CA LEU A 138 -2.41 -15.06 8.15
C LEU A 138 -3.79 -14.45 8.01
N MET A 139 -3.91 -13.29 7.37
CA MET A 139 -5.17 -12.73 6.92
C MET A 139 -5.16 -12.64 5.40
N ILE A 140 -6.27 -13.03 4.77
CA ILE A 140 -6.45 -12.90 3.33
C ILE A 140 -7.65 -12.01 3.02
N ASP A 141 -7.45 -11.11 2.06
CA ASP A 141 -8.52 -10.35 1.40
C ASP A 141 -8.59 -10.80 -0.06
N SER A 142 -9.74 -11.30 -0.51
CA SER A 142 -9.88 -11.82 -1.87
C SER A 142 -11.24 -11.45 -2.44
N SER A 143 -11.24 -10.90 -3.65
CA SER A 143 -12.48 -10.60 -4.35
C SER A 143 -12.88 -11.74 -5.31
N THR A 144 -14.13 -12.20 -5.13
CA THR A 144 -14.98 -12.96 -6.09
C THR A 144 -14.48 -14.29 -6.68
N GLY A 145 -13.23 -14.72 -6.48
CA GLY A 145 -12.70 -16.03 -6.90
C GLY A 145 -12.57 -16.23 -8.41
N THR A 146 -12.72 -15.17 -9.22
CA THR A 146 -12.63 -15.24 -10.69
C THR A 146 -11.18 -15.26 -11.21
N GLY A 147 -10.20 -14.94 -10.36
CA GLY A 147 -8.78 -14.86 -10.70
C GLY A 147 -8.38 -13.60 -11.50
N GLN A 148 -9.31 -12.66 -11.70
CA GLN A 148 -9.03 -11.39 -12.38
C GLN A 148 -8.46 -10.33 -11.43
N ASP A 149 -8.95 -10.34 -10.20
CA ASP A 149 -8.55 -9.43 -9.13
C ASP A 149 -7.42 -10.03 -8.30
N TYR A 150 -6.78 -9.18 -7.50
CA TYR A 150 -5.74 -9.63 -6.59
C TYR A 150 -6.35 -10.20 -5.31
N THR A 151 -5.69 -11.21 -4.75
CA THR A 151 -5.84 -11.63 -3.36
C THR A 151 -4.69 -11.02 -2.58
N GLY A 152 -5.01 -10.18 -1.59
CA GLY A 152 -4.06 -9.63 -0.63
C GLY A 152 -3.80 -10.63 0.50
N PHE A 153 -2.52 -10.76 0.87
CA PHE A 153 -2.07 -11.59 1.98
C PHE A 153 -1.34 -10.71 2.99
N ALA A 154 -1.68 -10.85 4.27
CA ALA A 154 -0.96 -10.27 5.39
C ALA A 154 -0.54 -11.38 6.36
N ASP A 155 0.73 -11.73 6.35
CA ASP A 155 1.36 -12.66 7.27
C ASP A 155 1.95 -11.87 8.44
N VAL A 156 1.41 -12.09 9.63
CA VAL A 156 1.76 -11.31 10.82
C VAL A 156 2.25 -12.24 11.91
N ARG A 157 3.48 -11.98 12.37
CA ARG A 157 4.01 -12.54 13.61
C ARG A 157 3.84 -11.54 14.74
N VAL A 158 3.06 -11.91 15.74
CA VAL A 158 2.81 -11.10 16.94
C VAL A 158 3.78 -11.52 18.03
N ASP A 159 4.63 -10.61 18.49
CA ASP A 159 5.53 -10.81 19.62
C ASP A 159 4.74 -11.07 20.90
N THR A 160 5.03 -12.19 21.56
CA THR A 160 4.30 -12.65 22.74
C THR A 160 4.53 -11.80 24.00
N SER A 161 5.56 -10.96 24.02
CA SER A 161 5.91 -10.12 25.17
C SER A 161 5.46 -8.67 25.03
N THR A 162 5.53 -8.13 23.82
CA THR A 162 5.24 -6.72 23.52
C THR A 162 3.93 -6.52 22.77
N GLY A 163 3.43 -7.54 22.07
CA GLY A 163 2.31 -7.42 21.15
C GLY A 163 2.68 -6.77 19.80
N PHE A 164 3.97 -6.50 19.54
CA PHE A 164 4.42 -5.92 18.28
C PHE A 164 4.22 -6.87 17.11
N TRP A 165 3.99 -6.29 15.94
CA TRP A 165 3.71 -7.03 14.71
C TRP A 165 4.94 -7.01 13.80
N TYR A 166 5.32 -8.19 13.31
CA TYR A 166 6.31 -8.35 12.26
C TYR A 166 5.59 -8.86 11.01
N VAL A 167 5.56 -8.02 9.98
CA VAL A 167 4.65 -8.16 8.83
C VAL A 167 5.41 -8.55 7.58
N GLU A 168 4.85 -9.51 6.83
CA GLU A 168 5.11 -9.77 5.42
C GLU A 168 3.78 -9.65 4.68
N ALA A 169 3.75 -8.88 3.60
CA ALA A 169 2.51 -8.60 2.88
C ALA A 169 2.75 -8.60 1.37
N TRP A 170 1.88 -9.31 0.64
CA TRP A 170 2.00 -9.48 -0.81
C TRP A 170 0.64 -9.74 -1.43
N ARG A 171 0.56 -9.71 -2.76
CA ARG A 171 -0.67 -10.05 -3.49
C ARG A 171 -0.42 -11.00 -4.64
N GLU A 172 -1.39 -11.85 -4.93
CA GLU A 172 -1.35 -12.83 -6.02
C GLU A 172 -2.69 -12.84 -6.76
N LYS A 173 -2.69 -13.15 -8.07
CA LYS A 173 -3.94 -13.40 -8.81
C LYS A 173 -4.21 -14.90 -8.81
N LEU A 174 -5.21 -15.32 -8.04
CA LEU A 174 -5.51 -16.72 -7.83
C LEU A 174 -6.99 -17.00 -8.08
N LYS A 175 -7.28 -18.11 -8.74
CA LYS A 175 -8.62 -18.71 -8.73
C LYS A 175 -8.86 -19.41 -7.39
N SER A 176 -10.13 -19.68 -7.07
CA SER A 176 -10.52 -20.32 -5.80
C SER A 176 -9.74 -21.60 -5.47
N ASN A 177 -9.53 -22.50 -6.43
CA ASN A 177 -8.78 -23.74 -6.20
C ASN A 177 -7.28 -23.49 -5.99
N GLU A 178 -6.69 -22.56 -6.74
CA GLU A 178 -5.29 -22.15 -6.60
C GLU A 178 -5.05 -21.49 -5.24
N LEU A 179 -6.02 -20.69 -4.75
CA LEU A 179 -5.99 -20.11 -3.41
C LEU A 179 -6.01 -21.19 -2.32
N ILE A 180 -6.87 -22.20 -2.45
CA ILE A 180 -6.92 -23.33 -1.51
C ILE A 180 -5.55 -24.02 -1.46
N ASP A 181 -4.99 -24.39 -2.61
CA ASP A 181 -3.67 -25.03 -2.70
C ASP A 181 -2.56 -24.15 -2.10
N ARG A 182 -2.63 -22.84 -2.36
CA ARG A 182 -1.71 -21.85 -1.81
C ARG A 182 -1.78 -21.78 -0.29
N LEU A 183 -2.97 -21.79 0.30
CA LEU A 183 -3.16 -21.78 1.75
C LEU A 183 -2.56 -23.03 2.41
N PHE A 184 -2.76 -24.21 1.83
CA PHE A 184 -2.13 -25.43 2.34
C PHE A 184 -0.60 -25.38 2.29
N LEU A 185 -0.03 -24.88 1.18
CA LEU A 185 1.41 -24.70 1.05
C LEU A 185 1.96 -23.72 2.11
N LEU A 186 1.29 -22.58 2.28
CA LEU A 186 1.68 -21.59 3.27
C LEU A 186 1.57 -22.18 4.68
N GLN A 187 0.48 -22.86 5.01
CA GLN A 187 0.30 -23.48 6.33
C GLN A 187 1.38 -24.52 6.64
N LYS A 188 1.69 -25.41 5.69
CA LYS A 188 2.75 -26.42 5.85
C LYS A 188 4.13 -25.80 6.09
N THR A 189 4.39 -24.64 5.46
CA THR A 189 5.67 -23.94 5.56
C THR A 189 5.78 -23.09 6.84
N ASN A 190 4.66 -22.48 7.24
CA ASN A 190 4.67 -21.36 8.17
C ASN A 190 3.99 -21.64 9.51
N SER A 191 3.19 -22.71 9.60
CA SER A 191 2.47 -23.15 10.81
C SER A 191 1.68 -22.02 11.48
N TYR A 192 0.70 -21.46 10.76
CA TYR A 192 -0.17 -20.42 11.33
C TYR A 192 -1.04 -21.01 12.44
N ILE A 193 -1.28 -20.19 13.47
CA ILE A 193 -2.23 -20.50 14.54
C ILE A 193 -3.66 -20.41 13.98
N ALA A 194 -3.92 -19.35 13.21
CA ALA A 194 -5.18 -19.17 12.51
C ALA A 194 -4.96 -18.44 11.19
N VAL A 195 -5.81 -18.77 10.23
CA VAL A 195 -5.94 -18.12 8.93
C VAL A 195 -7.29 -17.41 8.89
N GLY A 196 -7.29 -16.08 8.80
CA GLY A 196 -8.50 -15.27 8.64
C GLY A 196 -8.85 -15.07 7.17
N ILE A 197 -10.14 -15.12 6.86
CA ILE A 197 -10.72 -14.74 5.57
C ILE A 197 -11.88 -13.78 5.83
N GLU A 198 -12.03 -12.72 5.04
CA GLU A 198 -13.16 -11.78 5.22
C GLU A 198 -14.50 -12.53 5.14
N ASP A 199 -15.38 -12.32 6.13
CA ASP A 199 -16.70 -12.94 6.14
C ASP A 199 -17.53 -12.43 4.95
N GLY A 200 -18.03 -13.38 4.16
CA GLY A 200 -18.71 -13.09 2.92
C GLY A 200 -19.10 -14.34 2.17
N LEU A 201 -19.60 -14.16 0.94
CA LEU A 201 -20.00 -15.28 0.08
C LEU A 201 -18.79 -16.18 -0.25
N GLN A 202 -17.60 -15.59 -0.37
CA GLN A 202 -16.39 -16.32 -0.70
C GLN A 202 -15.95 -17.21 0.48
N ALA A 203 -15.88 -16.70 1.71
CA ALA A 203 -15.58 -17.50 2.89
C ALA A 203 -16.53 -18.70 3.05
N LYS A 204 -17.85 -18.46 2.90
CA LYS A 204 -18.89 -19.51 2.94
C LYS A 204 -18.70 -20.58 1.87
N THR A 205 -18.04 -20.24 0.77
CA THR A 205 -17.75 -21.18 -0.31
C THR A 205 -16.43 -21.90 -0.08
N LEU A 206 -15.35 -21.18 0.24
CA LEU A 206 -14.00 -21.73 0.34
C LEU A 206 -13.80 -22.61 1.56
N ILE A 207 -14.33 -22.21 2.73
CA ILE A 207 -14.09 -22.92 4.00
C ILE A 207 -14.49 -24.41 3.91
N PRO A 208 -15.69 -24.78 3.44
CA PRO A 208 -16.07 -26.19 3.31
C PRO A 208 -15.12 -27.00 2.42
N PHE A 209 -14.63 -26.43 1.31
CA PHE A 209 -13.68 -27.12 0.44
C PHE A 209 -12.29 -27.26 1.08
N ILE A 210 -11.87 -26.28 1.88
CA ILE A 210 -10.62 -26.34 2.62
C ILE A 210 -10.70 -27.45 3.67
N GLU A 211 -11.79 -27.49 4.45
CA GLU A 211 -12.05 -28.51 5.47
C GLU A 211 -12.10 -29.92 4.88
N ASP A 212 -12.79 -30.11 3.75
CA ASP A 212 -12.87 -31.39 3.02
C ASP A 212 -11.49 -31.87 2.52
N LYS A 213 -10.60 -30.93 2.18
CA LYS A 213 -9.25 -31.22 1.68
C LYS A 213 -8.21 -31.48 2.79
N MET A 214 -8.47 -31.10 4.06
CA MET A 214 -7.51 -31.26 5.15
C MET A 214 -7.05 -32.72 5.39
N PRO A 215 -7.95 -33.74 5.36
CA PRO A 215 -7.55 -35.14 5.54
C PRO A 215 -6.62 -35.64 4.44
N ASP A 216 -6.92 -35.30 3.18
CA ASP A 216 -6.12 -35.69 2.02
C ASP A 216 -4.71 -35.08 2.08
N GLU A 217 -4.61 -33.83 2.53
CA GLU A 217 -3.35 -33.09 2.65
C GLU A 217 -2.59 -33.37 3.96
N MET A 218 -3.20 -34.13 4.89
CA MET A 218 -2.72 -34.34 6.27
C MET A 218 -2.30 -33.03 6.96
N CYS A 219 -3.06 -31.96 6.73
CA CYS A 219 -2.71 -30.62 7.17
C CYS A 219 -3.95 -29.92 7.73
N TYR A 220 -4.04 -29.85 9.05
CA TYR A 220 -5.17 -29.24 9.75
C TYR A 220 -4.78 -27.87 10.27
N PHE A 221 -5.67 -26.89 10.09
CA PHE A 221 -5.47 -25.53 10.58
C PHE A 221 -6.79 -24.82 10.82
N SER A 222 -6.79 -23.84 11.72
CA SER A 222 -7.97 -23.03 11.98
C SER A 222 -8.15 -22.00 10.86
N ILE A 223 -9.27 -22.06 10.16
CA ILE A 223 -9.70 -21.02 9.22
C ILE A 223 -10.93 -20.31 9.79
N ILE A 224 -10.84 -18.99 9.92
CA ILE A 224 -11.82 -18.17 10.65
C ILE A 224 -12.42 -17.13 9.70
N PRO A 225 -13.74 -17.10 9.51
CA PRO A 225 -14.39 -15.98 8.83
C PRO A 225 -14.37 -14.75 9.74
N VAL A 226 -13.84 -13.64 9.25
CA VAL A 226 -13.61 -12.41 10.01
C VAL A 226 -14.56 -11.33 9.53
N SER A 227 -15.49 -10.91 10.39
CA SER A 227 -16.44 -9.83 10.09
C SER A 227 -15.95 -8.47 10.61
N THR A 228 -16.34 -7.37 9.95
CA THR A 228 -16.06 -6.01 10.44
C THR A 228 -17.33 -5.24 10.77
N LYS A 229 -17.31 -4.54 11.90
CA LYS A 229 -18.38 -3.60 12.29
C LYS A 229 -18.37 -2.33 11.44
N ASN A 230 -17.20 -1.90 10.98
CA ASN A 230 -17.02 -0.74 10.10
C ASN A 230 -17.06 -1.19 8.64
N LYS A 231 -18.06 -0.70 7.89
CA LYS A 231 -18.20 -0.97 6.44
C LYS A 231 -17.34 -0.07 5.57
N ASP A 232 -16.87 1.05 6.14
CA ASP A 232 -16.01 1.99 5.42
C ASP A 232 -14.55 1.53 5.48
N LYS A 233 -14.02 1.12 4.33
CA LYS A 233 -12.64 0.61 4.18
C LYS A 233 -11.62 1.62 4.66
N GLU A 234 -11.78 2.90 4.28
CA GLU A 234 -10.84 3.96 4.65
C GLU A 234 -10.76 4.12 6.17
N SER A 235 -11.91 4.24 6.84
CA SER A 235 -11.97 4.31 8.30
C SER A 235 -11.43 3.05 8.95
N ARG A 236 -11.65 1.86 8.38
CA ARG A 236 -11.11 0.60 8.91
C ARG A 236 -9.59 0.58 8.89
N ILE A 237 -8.98 0.85 7.74
CA ILE A 237 -7.53 0.85 7.58
C ILE A 237 -6.89 1.91 8.49
N THR A 238 -7.44 3.12 8.47
CA THR A 238 -6.96 4.24 9.29
C THR A 238 -7.00 3.89 10.78
N ASN A 239 -8.15 3.47 11.30
CA ASN A 239 -8.32 3.20 12.72
C ASN A 239 -7.52 1.96 13.19
N ALA A 240 -7.34 0.96 12.32
CA ALA A 240 -6.63 -0.27 12.67
C ALA A 240 -5.10 -0.11 12.66
N LEU A 241 -4.57 0.64 11.69
CA LEU A 241 -3.13 0.66 11.41
C LEU A 241 -2.44 1.94 11.87
N GLN A 242 -3.07 3.11 11.71
CA GLN A 242 -2.41 4.39 12.00
C GLN A 242 -1.86 4.45 13.44
N PRO A 243 -2.62 4.12 14.49
CA PRO A 243 -2.09 4.18 15.86
C PRO A 243 -0.90 3.24 16.07
N LYS A 244 -0.90 2.07 15.43
CA LYS A 244 0.17 1.07 15.56
C LYS A 244 1.46 1.53 14.88
N TYR A 245 1.36 2.14 13.70
CA TYR A 245 2.51 2.72 13.02
C TYR A 245 3.06 3.92 13.78
N GLU A 246 2.21 4.83 14.26
CA GLU A 246 2.63 6.00 15.04
C GLU A 246 3.34 5.60 16.36
N ASN A 247 2.88 4.53 16.99
CA ASN A 247 3.47 3.99 18.22
C ASN A 247 4.70 3.08 17.98
N ASN A 248 5.12 2.87 16.72
CA ASN A 248 6.20 1.95 16.34
C ASN A 248 5.96 0.49 16.78
N GLU A 249 4.71 0.03 16.71
CA GLU A 249 4.31 -1.35 17.04
C GLU A 249 4.33 -2.29 15.84
N ILE A 250 4.44 -1.77 14.61
CA ILE A 250 4.52 -2.56 13.38
C ILE A 250 5.93 -2.43 12.80
N PHE A 251 6.49 -3.57 12.43
CA PHE A 251 7.78 -3.72 11.77
C PHE A 251 7.59 -4.52 10.50
N HIS A 252 8.04 -3.98 9.38
CA HIS A 252 8.10 -4.66 8.10
C HIS A 252 9.31 -5.59 8.07
N ILE A 253 9.09 -6.83 7.66
CA ILE A 253 10.17 -7.74 7.39
C ILE A 253 10.91 -7.24 6.15
N GLU A 254 12.24 -7.13 6.24
CA GLU A 254 13.08 -6.54 5.20
C GLU A 254 12.78 -7.13 3.80
N GLY A 255 12.40 -6.25 2.86
CA GLY A 255 12.08 -6.61 1.48
C GLY A 255 10.75 -7.36 1.27
N LYS A 256 9.90 -7.47 2.30
CA LYS A 256 8.67 -8.27 2.29
C LYS A 256 7.36 -7.47 2.34
N CYS A 257 7.44 -6.14 2.34
CA CYS A 257 6.27 -5.26 2.42
C CYS A 257 6.19 -4.23 1.29
N VAL A 258 6.95 -4.36 0.22
CA VAL A 258 7.02 -3.34 -0.85
C VAL A 258 5.64 -2.96 -1.38
N ILE A 259 4.78 -3.94 -1.66
CA ILE A 259 3.41 -3.68 -2.16
C ILE A 259 2.55 -2.98 -1.11
N LEU A 260 2.66 -3.40 0.16
CA LEU A 260 1.91 -2.78 1.26
C LEU A 260 2.35 -1.33 1.49
N GLU A 261 3.65 -1.07 1.45
CA GLU A 261 4.23 0.28 1.57
C GLU A 261 3.70 1.17 0.44
N GLU A 262 3.74 0.70 -0.81
CA GLU A 262 3.15 1.40 -1.95
C GLU A 262 1.64 1.69 -1.75
N GLU A 263 0.85 0.69 -1.34
CA GLU A 263 -0.59 0.86 -1.12
C GLU A 263 -0.90 1.87 -0.01
N LEU A 264 -0.17 1.82 1.11
CA LEU A 264 -0.37 2.71 2.25
C LEU A 264 0.13 4.13 1.98
N GLU A 265 1.25 4.32 1.28
CA GLU A 265 1.71 5.66 0.88
C GLU A 265 0.68 6.34 -0.03
N MET A 266 0.02 5.59 -0.90
CA MET A 266 -1.00 6.13 -1.81
C MET A 266 -2.39 6.28 -1.16
N PHE A 267 -2.57 5.84 0.08
CA PHE A 267 -3.86 5.80 0.76
C PHE A 267 -4.46 7.22 0.99
N PRO A 268 -5.79 7.41 0.82
CA PRO A 268 -6.81 6.42 0.42
C PRO A 268 -6.99 6.28 -1.10
N ALA A 269 -6.14 6.93 -1.91
CA ALA A 269 -6.29 7.01 -3.35
C ALA A 269 -5.61 5.87 -4.12
N SER A 270 -5.14 4.82 -3.43
CA SER A 270 -4.48 3.68 -4.06
C SER A 270 -5.44 2.92 -4.99
N PRO A 271 -5.01 2.52 -6.20
CA PRO A 271 -5.87 1.77 -7.13
C PRO A 271 -6.14 0.32 -6.68
N ASN A 272 -5.30 -0.23 -5.81
CA ASN A 272 -5.55 -1.50 -5.13
C ASN A 272 -5.26 -1.28 -3.63
N ASP A 273 -6.04 -1.90 -2.77
CA ASP A 273 -5.91 -1.79 -1.32
C ASP A 273 -5.86 -3.16 -0.63
N ASP A 274 -5.73 -4.25 -1.38
CA ASP A 274 -5.95 -5.62 -0.89
C ASP A 274 -4.99 -6.00 0.26
N THR A 275 -3.72 -5.58 0.20
CA THR A 275 -2.74 -5.92 1.25
C THR A 275 -2.91 -5.04 2.48
N GLY A 276 -3.22 -3.74 2.28
CA GLY A 276 -3.54 -2.83 3.37
C GLY A 276 -4.83 -3.22 4.10
N ASP A 277 -5.83 -3.68 3.36
CA ASP A 277 -7.10 -4.13 3.90
C ASP A 277 -6.94 -5.46 4.65
N ALA A 278 -6.26 -6.45 4.05
CA ALA A 278 -5.91 -7.70 4.73
C ALA A 278 -5.16 -7.45 6.05
N LEU A 279 -4.18 -6.53 6.06
CA LEU A 279 -3.47 -6.20 7.30
C LEU A 279 -4.39 -5.51 8.32
N ALA A 280 -5.28 -4.61 7.90
CA ALA A 280 -6.23 -3.95 8.79
C ALA A 280 -7.20 -4.94 9.44
N HIS A 281 -7.60 -5.99 8.73
CA HIS A 281 -8.45 -7.05 9.27
C HIS A 281 -7.77 -7.94 10.31
N MET A 282 -6.43 -7.92 10.42
CA MET A 282 -5.68 -8.74 11.38
C MET A 282 -6.10 -8.48 12.83
N ASN A 283 -6.45 -7.25 13.21
CA ASN A 283 -6.94 -6.95 14.56
C ASN A 283 -8.20 -7.77 14.89
N ASN A 284 -9.14 -7.86 13.96
CA ASN A 284 -10.38 -8.60 14.15
C ASN A 284 -10.09 -10.11 14.25
N LEU A 285 -9.17 -10.65 13.44
CA LEU A 285 -8.75 -12.04 13.56
C LEU A 285 -8.17 -12.35 14.94
N LEU A 286 -7.32 -11.47 15.47
CA LEU A 286 -6.73 -11.64 16.80
C LEU A 286 -7.78 -11.57 17.92
N GLU A 287 -8.82 -10.74 17.75
CA GLU A 287 -9.96 -10.69 18.66
C GLU A 287 -10.76 -12.01 18.64
N GLU A 288 -11.11 -12.52 17.46
CA GLU A 288 -11.84 -13.79 17.30
C GLU A 288 -11.09 -14.98 17.92
N VAL A 289 -9.77 -15.06 17.69
CA VAL A 289 -8.91 -16.08 18.30
C VAL A 289 -8.85 -15.94 19.82
N SER A 290 -8.88 -14.71 20.35
CA SER A 290 -8.86 -14.49 21.80
C SER A 290 -10.17 -14.91 22.46
N ILE A 291 -11.31 -14.67 21.80
CA ILE A 291 -12.64 -15.07 22.26
C ILE A 291 -12.76 -16.60 22.28
N SER A 292 -12.38 -17.28 21.20
CA SER A 292 -12.46 -18.75 21.12
C SER A 292 -11.63 -19.45 22.21
N ASN A 293 -10.43 -18.96 22.48
CA ASN A 293 -9.59 -19.48 23.58
C ASN A 293 -10.26 -19.30 24.96
N ASN A 294 -10.97 -18.19 25.19
CA ASN A 294 -11.68 -17.95 26.45
C ASN A 294 -12.95 -18.82 26.58
N GLU A 295 -13.63 -19.12 25.47
CA GLU A 295 -14.77 -20.05 25.45
C GLU A 295 -14.31 -21.49 25.73
N GLU A 296 -13.19 -21.93 25.17
CA GLU A 296 -12.61 -23.25 25.50
C GLU A 296 -12.20 -23.35 26.98
N LEU A 297 -11.65 -22.28 27.55
CA LEU A 297 -11.28 -22.22 28.98
C LEU A 297 -12.50 -22.19 29.91
N THR A 298 -13.63 -21.59 29.49
CA THR A 298 -14.86 -21.55 30.28
C THR A 298 -15.72 -22.81 30.13
N ALA A 299 -15.62 -23.53 29.00
CA ALA A 299 -16.23 -24.83 28.79
C ALA A 299 -15.56 -25.95 29.62
N TYR A 300 -14.33 -25.76 30.08
CA TYR A 300 -13.67 -26.66 31.04
C TYR A 300 -14.01 -26.28 32.49
N THR A 301 -15.22 -26.65 32.96
CA THR A 301 -15.47 -26.80 34.40
C THR A 301 -15.11 -28.24 34.77
N PRO A 302 -14.02 -28.49 35.53
CA PRO A 302 -13.74 -29.84 36.00
C PRO A 302 -14.90 -30.27 36.89
N THR A 303 -15.65 -31.27 36.45
CA THR A 303 -16.59 -31.99 37.31
C THR A 303 -15.76 -32.67 38.38
N VAL A 304 -15.65 -32.01 39.54
CA VAL A 304 -15.06 -32.61 40.73
C VAL A 304 -15.93 -33.83 41.07
N PRO A 305 -15.41 -35.07 41.03
CA PRO A 305 -16.20 -36.22 41.41
C PRO A 305 -16.55 -36.06 42.89
N ASN A 306 -17.83 -35.96 43.21
CA ASN A 306 -18.30 -36.07 44.58
C ASN A 306 -18.03 -37.50 45.05
N TYR A 307 -16.94 -37.68 45.78
CA TYR A 307 -16.76 -38.85 46.63
C TYR A 307 -17.49 -38.57 47.95
N SER A 308 -18.73 -39.05 48.04
CA SER A 308 -19.48 -39.22 49.29
C SER A 308 -19.98 -40.65 49.38
#